data_AF-A0A1G9V0J8-F1
#
_entry.id   AF-A0A1G9V0J8-F1
#
_cell.length_a   1.000
_cell.length_b   1.000
_cell.length_c   1.000
_cell.angle_alpha   90.00
_cell.angle_beta   90.00
_cell.angle_gamma   90.00
#
_symmetry.space_group_name_H-M   'P 1'
#
loop_
_entity.id
_entity.type
_entity.pdbx_description
1 polymer ?
#
loop_
_entity_poly.entity_id
_entity_poly.type
_entity_poly.pdbx_seq_one_letter_code
_entity_poly.pdbx_strand_id
1 'polypeptide(L)'
;MPGDFIDQVEARILPVFSSLDTLEKTIAHLRSHQHNSFAQYPPWKALMHVALGEIPAAQAQWQSVMHKYVPRTTVSDDSDDYVYDQFCLLTEPLMAGDRAALARLLHGWEASNMIGTKLEPYWRSTPFPLEHTL
;
A
#
# COMPACT_ATOMS: atom_id res chain seq x y z
N MET A 1 14.70 3.46 -33.62
CA MET A 1 15.88 2.67 -33.16
C MET A 1 15.75 2.50 -31.65
N PRO A 2 16.06 1.34 -31.07
CA PRO A 2 15.94 1.08 -29.62
C PRO A 2 16.66 2.10 -28.71
N GLY A 3 17.73 2.75 -29.19
CA GLY A 3 18.42 3.83 -28.47
C GLY A 3 17.51 5.00 -28.12
N ASP A 4 16.60 5.39 -29.01
CA ASP A 4 15.67 6.51 -28.78
C ASP A 4 14.68 6.24 -27.63
N PHE A 5 14.24 4.98 -27.45
CA PHE A 5 13.37 4.63 -26.33
C PHE A 5 14.13 4.65 -25.00
N ILE A 6 15.33 4.06 -24.95
CA ILE A 6 16.14 4.03 -23.73
C ILE A 6 16.51 5.47 -23.33
N ASP A 7 16.99 6.28 -24.27
CA ASP A 7 17.35 7.67 -24.03
C ASP A 7 16.15 8.48 -23.50
N GLN A 8 14.94 8.23 -24.02
CA GLN A 8 13.73 8.87 -23.53
C GLN A 8 13.32 8.40 -22.13
N VAL A 9 13.47 7.11 -21.82
CA VAL A 9 13.22 6.58 -20.48
C VAL A 9 14.22 7.18 -19.48
N GLU A 10 15.50 7.21 -19.82
CA GLU A 10 16.54 7.75 -18.97
C GLU A 10 16.39 9.26 -18.76
N ALA A 11 16.06 10.02 -19.81
CA ALA A 11 15.91 11.46 -19.71
C ALA A 11 14.61 11.92 -19.03
N ARG A 12 13.52 11.15 -19.13
CA ARG A 12 12.18 11.60 -18.71
C ARG A 12 11.58 10.81 -17.56
N ILE A 13 11.84 9.50 -17.50
CA ILE A 13 11.16 8.59 -16.58
C ILE A 13 12.03 8.33 -15.35
N LEU A 14 13.33 8.09 -15.51
CA LEU A 14 14.24 7.89 -14.38
C LEU A 14 14.24 9.07 -13.39
N PRO A 15 14.27 10.35 -13.83
CA PRO A 15 14.21 11.48 -12.89
C PRO A 15 12.91 11.51 -12.07
N VAL A 16 11.79 11.07 -12.65
CA VAL A 16 10.52 10.93 -11.92
C VAL A 16 10.67 9.88 -10.83
N PHE A 17 11.15 8.67 -11.15
CA PHE A 17 11.36 7.63 -10.14
C PHE A 17 12.37 8.05 -9.06
N SER A 18 13.46 8.74 -9.43
CA SER A 18 14.42 9.28 -8.47
C SER A 18 13.81 10.33 -7.54
N SER A 19 12.77 11.03 -7.97
CA SER A 19 12.05 11.99 -7.12
C SER A 19 11.11 11.33 -6.10
N LEU A 20 10.73 10.06 -6.32
CA LEU A 20 9.83 9.28 -5.45
C LEU A 20 10.62 8.49 -4.39
N ASP A 21 11.59 9.15 -3.75
CA ASP A 21 12.54 8.58 -2.78
C ASP A 21 11.96 8.32 -1.37
N THR A 22 10.71 8.71 -1.14
CA THR A 22 10.00 8.62 0.13
C THR A 22 8.57 8.13 -0.11
N LEU A 23 7.99 7.49 0.91
CA LEU A 23 6.63 6.98 0.82
C LEU A 23 5.62 8.11 0.62
N GLU A 24 5.84 9.24 1.30
CA GLU A 24 5.04 10.46 1.20
C GLU A 24 5.02 11.02 -0.22
N LYS A 25 6.19 11.17 -0.86
CA LYS A 25 6.27 11.64 -2.24
C LYS A 25 5.63 10.66 -3.20
N THR A 26 5.83 9.36 -2.97
CA THR A 26 5.20 8.29 -3.78
C THR A 26 3.68 8.35 -3.69
N ILE A 27 3.11 8.43 -2.50
CA ILE A 27 1.65 8.51 -2.30
C ILE A 27 1.10 9.84 -2.84
N ALA A 28 1.79 10.96 -2.64
CA ALA A 28 1.39 12.25 -3.20
C ALA A 28 1.33 12.21 -4.74
N HIS A 29 2.33 11.58 -5.37
CA HIS A 29 2.36 11.35 -6.81
C HIS A 29 1.20 10.44 -7.26
N LEU A 30 0.93 9.33 -6.56
CA LEU A 30 -0.20 8.45 -6.90
C LEU A 30 -1.55 9.18 -6.80
N ARG A 31 -1.73 9.99 -5.75
CA ARG A 31 -2.97 10.77 -5.50
C ARG A 31 -3.18 11.89 -6.53
N SER A 32 -2.13 12.47 -7.11
CA SER A 32 -2.27 13.54 -8.10
C SER A 32 -2.81 13.06 -9.45
N HIS A 33 -2.76 11.76 -9.72
CA HIS A 33 -3.24 11.15 -10.96
C HIS A 33 -4.68 10.67 -10.82
N GLN A 34 -5.64 11.54 -11.16
CA GLN A 34 -7.08 11.29 -10.98
C GLN A 34 -7.60 10.02 -11.68
N HIS A 35 -6.93 9.56 -12.73
CA HIS A 35 -7.29 8.34 -13.47
C HIS A 35 -6.57 7.08 -12.98
N ASN A 36 -5.82 7.14 -11.88
CA ASN A 36 -5.19 5.97 -11.30
C ASN A 36 -6.22 5.12 -10.54
N SER A 37 -6.71 4.06 -11.17
CA SER A 37 -7.71 3.15 -10.59
C SER A 37 -7.26 2.51 -9.27
N PHE A 38 -5.95 2.28 -9.11
CA PHE A 38 -5.37 1.76 -7.87
C PHE A 38 -5.49 2.78 -6.74
N ALA A 39 -5.14 4.05 -6.98
CA ALA A 39 -5.26 5.12 -5.99
C ALA A 39 -6.72 5.47 -5.63
N GLN A 40 -7.67 5.16 -6.53
CA GLN A 40 -9.10 5.38 -6.30
C GLN A 40 -9.81 4.16 -5.68
N TYR A 41 -9.19 2.97 -5.69
CA TYR A 41 -9.79 1.79 -5.08
C TYR A 41 -9.85 1.96 -3.54
N PRO A 42 -11.03 1.85 -2.91
CA PRO A 42 -11.20 2.26 -1.51
C PRO A 42 -10.27 1.58 -0.49
N PRO A 43 -10.00 0.25 -0.56
CA PRO A 43 -9.00 -0.39 0.30
C PRO A 43 -7.59 0.18 0.14
N TRP A 44 -7.11 0.32 -1.10
CA TRP A 44 -5.77 0.86 -1.34
C TRP A 44 -5.65 2.30 -0.85
N LYS A 45 -6.70 3.10 -1.06
CA LYS A 45 -6.75 4.47 -0.56
C LYS A 45 -6.73 4.53 0.97
N ALA A 46 -7.46 3.64 1.65
CA ALA A 46 -7.41 3.53 3.12
C ALA A 46 -6.00 3.14 3.59
N LEU A 47 -5.35 2.17 2.94
CA LEU A 47 -3.98 1.77 3.28
C LEU A 47 -2.95 2.88 3.06
N MET A 48 -3.08 3.68 2.02
CA MET A 48 -2.22 4.87 1.84
C MET A 48 -2.36 5.84 3.02
N HIS A 49 -3.59 6.08 3.50
CA HIS A 49 -3.81 6.89 4.70
C HIS A 49 -3.21 6.23 5.95
N VAL A 50 -3.38 4.90 6.12
CA VAL A 50 -2.78 4.16 7.25
C VAL A 50 -1.26 4.29 7.25
N ALA A 51 -0.61 4.05 6.11
CA ALA A 51 0.84 4.08 5.99
C ALA A 51 1.42 5.46 6.32
N LEU A 52 0.71 6.54 5.94
CA LEU A 52 1.05 7.92 6.30
C LEU A 52 0.70 8.29 7.75
N GLY A 53 0.05 7.41 8.51
CA GLY A 53 -0.41 7.69 9.87
C GLY A 53 -1.66 8.58 9.95
N GLU A 54 -2.35 8.81 8.83
CA GLU A 54 -3.57 9.62 8.69
C GLU A 54 -4.81 8.82 9.16
N ILE A 55 -4.80 8.30 10.39
CA ILE A 55 -5.80 7.34 10.90
C ILE A 55 -7.25 7.80 10.74
N PRO A 56 -7.64 9.05 11.07
CA PRO A 56 -9.03 9.49 10.90
C PRO A 56 -9.48 9.46 9.43
N ALA A 57 -8.60 9.80 8.49
CA ALA A 57 -8.91 9.75 7.06
C ALA A 57 -9.01 8.31 6.57
N ALA A 58 -8.13 7.43 7.05
CA ALA A 58 -8.20 5.99 6.78
C ALA A 58 -9.53 5.38 7.27
N GLN A 59 -9.95 5.72 8.49
CA GLN A 59 -11.21 5.26 9.07
C GLN A 59 -12.42 5.70 8.23
N ALA A 60 -12.49 6.99 7.87
CA ALA A 60 -13.57 7.52 7.05
C ALA A 60 -13.65 6.83 5.66
N GLN A 61 -12.50 6.61 5.03
CA GLN A 61 -12.44 5.91 3.74
C GLN A 61 -12.89 4.45 3.88
N TRP A 62 -12.42 3.75 4.91
CA TRP A 62 -12.69 2.32 5.14
C TRP A 62 -14.13 2.03 5.52
N GLN A 63 -14.76 2.89 6.34
CA GLN A 63 -16.10 2.69 6.87
C GLN A 63 -17.16 2.47 5.77
N SER A 64 -16.97 3.07 4.59
CA SER A 64 -17.87 2.91 3.44
C SER A 64 -17.84 1.51 2.81
N VAL A 65 -16.76 0.75 3.00
CA VAL A 65 -16.52 -0.53 2.32
C VAL A 65 -16.25 -1.70 3.26
N MET A 66 -15.99 -1.46 4.54
CA MET A 66 -15.59 -2.51 5.51
C MET A 66 -16.58 -3.69 5.60
N HIS A 67 -17.87 -3.46 5.37
CA HIS A 67 -18.89 -4.50 5.34
C HIS A 67 -18.67 -5.57 4.25
N LYS A 68 -17.83 -5.29 3.25
CA LYS A 68 -17.47 -6.21 2.18
C LYS A 68 -16.30 -7.11 2.54
N TYR A 69 -15.51 -6.74 3.56
CA TYR A 69 -14.28 -7.44 3.96
C TYR A 69 -14.50 -8.10 5.33
N VAL A 70 -15.19 -9.24 5.28
CA VAL A 70 -15.49 -10.07 6.44
C VAL A 70 -14.82 -11.41 6.22
N PRO A 71 -14.03 -11.93 7.17
CA PRO A 71 -13.39 -13.23 7.03
C PRO A 71 -14.41 -14.29 6.60
N ARG A 72 -14.15 -14.97 5.49
CA ARG A 72 -15.01 -16.06 5.02
C ARG A 72 -14.82 -17.27 5.93
N THR A 73 -15.89 -18.03 6.12
CA THR A 73 -15.86 -19.30 6.88
C THR A 73 -15.39 -20.49 6.04
N THR A 74 -15.27 -20.33 4.72
CA THR A 74 -14.85 -21.37 3.78
C THR A 74 -13.65 -20.91 2.96
N VAL A 75 -12.62 -21.77 2.93
CA VAL A 75 -11.40 -21.57 2.13
C VAL A 75 -11.74 -21.73 0.65
N SER A 76 -11.34 -20.75 -0.15
CA SER A 76 -11.35 -20.80 -1.61
C SER A 76 -9.91 -20.68 -2.09
N ASP A 77 -9.58 -21.34 -3.20
CA ASP A 77 -8.21 -21.62 -3.67
C ASP A 77 -7.72 -20.58 -4.71
N ASP A 78 -8.39 -19.42 -4.81
CA ASP A 78 -8.14 -18.41 -5.85
C ASP A 78 -7.19 -17.31 -5.35
N SER A 79 -6.30 -16.80 -6.21
CA SER A 79 -5.32 -15.76 -5.84
C SER A 79 -5.96 -14.42 -5.44
N ASP A 80 -7.19 -14.15 -5.86
CA ASP A 80 -7.98 -13.00 -5.40
C ASP A 80 -8.37 -13.10 -3.92
N ASP A 81 -8.41 -14.33 -3.36
CA ASP A 81 -8.71 -14.53 -1.94
C ASP A 81 -7.57 -14.05 -1.04
N TYR A 82 -6.30 -14.10 -1.48
CA TYR A 82 -5.17 -13.62 -0.67
C TYR A 82 -5.26 -12.10 -0.37
N VAL A 83 -5.51 -11.29 -1.40
CA VAL A 83 -5.64 -9.83 -1.24
C VAL A 83 -6.92 -9.50 -0.45
N TYR A 84 -8.00 -10.26 -0.67
CA TYR A 84 -9.22 -10.14 0.12
C TYR A 84 -8.99 -10.43 1.61
N ASP A 85 -8.27 -11.51 1.92
CA ASP A 85 -7.96 -11.93 3.28
C ASP A 85 -7.10 -10.89 4.01
N GLN A 86 -6.10 -10.31 3.33
CA GLN A 86 -5.35 -9.17 3.88
C GLN A 86 -6.28 -8.02 4.27
N PHE A 87 -7.19 -7.64 3.39
CA PHE A 87 -8.16 -6.59 3.68
C PHE A 87 -9.13 -6.93 4.82
N CYS A 88 -9.45 -8.21 5.04
CA CYS A 88 -10.26 -8.65 6.18
C CYS A 88 -9.55 -8.41 7.53
N LEU A 89 -8.21 -8.46 7.56
CA LEU A 89 -7.41 -8.19 8.76
C LEU A 89 -7.36 -6.70 9.14
N LEU A 90 -7.75 -5.79 8.22
CA LEU A 90 -7.60 -4.34 8.43
C LEU A 90 -8.65 -3.76 9.38
N THR A 91 -9.88 -4.28 9.35
CA THR A 91 -11.04 -3.62 9.98
C THR A 91 -10.86 -3.39 11.48
N GLU A 92 -10.52 -4.43 12.23
CA GLU A 92 -10.40 -4.35 13.69
C GLU A 92 -9.31 -3.35 14.15
N PRO A 93 -8.04 -3.47 13.72
CA PRO A 93 -7.01 -2.53 14.16
C PRO A 93 -7.23 -1.10 13.63
N LEU A 94 -7.82 -0.94 12.43
CA LEU A 94 -8.11 0.39 11.89
C LEU A 94 -9.22 1.10 12.66
N MET A 95 -10.30 0.40 13.01
CA MET A 95 -11.39 0.98 13.80
C MET A 95 -10.99 1.24 15.25
N ALA A 96 -10.10 0.42 15.81
CA ALA A 96 -9.50 0.66 17.13
C ALA A 96 -8.49 1.81 17.14
N GLY A 97 -8.01 2.24 15.96
CA GLY A 97 -6.90 3.19 15.86
C GLY A 97 -5.58 2.63 16.38
N ASP A 98 -5.44 1.29 16.42
CA ASP A 98 -4.24 0.62 16.92
C ASP A 98 -3.11 0.74 15.89
N ARG A 99 -2.35 1.82 16.01
CA ARG A 99 -1.22 2.13 15.14
C ARG A 99 -0.17 1.01 15.14
N ALA A 100 0.06 0.37 16.29
CA ALA A 100 1.06 -0.68 16.40
C ALA A 100 0.62 -1.96 15.68
N ALA A 101 -0.66 -2.34 15.80
CA ALA A 101 -1.22 -3.47 15.04
C ALA A 101 -1.23 -3.19 13.53
N LEU A 102 -1.59 -1.97 13.13
CA LEU A 102 -1.54 -1.55 11.73
C LEU A 102 -0.11 -1.62 11.16
N ALA A 103 0.89 -1.16 11.93
CA ALA A 103 2.28 -1.23 11.50
C ALA A 103 2.74 -2.69 11.32
N ARG A 104 2.39 -3.57 12.28
CA ARG A 104 2.68 -5.01 12.16
C ARG A 104 2.03 -5.63 10.92
N LEU A 105 0.80 -5.26 10.58
CA LEU A 105 0.14 -5.74 9.36
C LEU A 105 0.89 -5.28 8.10
N LEU A 106 1.21 -3.99 8.00
CA LEU A 106 1.92 -3.45 6.83
C LEU A 106 3.29 -4.10 6.64
N HIS A 107 4.08 -4.25 7.71
CA HIS A 107 5.36 -4.94 7.67
C HIS A 107 5.22 -6.41 7.29
N GLY A 108 4.19 -7.09 7.82
CA GLY A 108 3.92 -8.49 7.48
C GLY A 108 3.60 -8.68 6.00
N TRP A 109 2.81 -7.78 5.41
CA TRP A 109 2.48 -7.80 3.99
C TRP A 109 3.66 -7.43 3.10
N GLU A 110 4.43 -6.40 3.48
CA GLU A 110 5.66 -6.01 2.78
C GLU A 110 6.64 -7.18 2.74
N ALA A 111 6.92 -7.81 3.89
CA ALA A 111 7.81 -8.96 3.96
C ALA A 111 7.31 -10.14 3.11
N SER A 112 6.01 -10.43 3.16
CA SER A 112 5.41 -11.52 2.38
C SER A 112 5.55 -11.32 0.87
N ASN A 113 5.48 -10.08 0.39
CA ASN A 113 5.68 -9.75 -1.03
C ASN A 113 7.15 -9.87 -1.47
N MET A 114 8.09 -9.84 -0.53
CA MET A 114 9.52 -9.86 -0.82
C MET A 114 10.13 -11.26 -0.78
N ILE A 115 9.62 -12.13 0.09
CA ILE A 115 10.13 -13.51 0.28
C ILE A 115 10.12 -14.28 -1.05
N GLY A 116 11.26 -14.88 -1.40
CA GLY A 116 11.45 -15.68 -2.60
C GLY A 116 11.66 -14.88 -3.88
N THR A 117 11.65 -13.54 -3.81
CA THR A 117 11.89 -12.68 -4.98
C THR A 117 13.38 -12.40 -5.17
N LYS A 118 13.77 -12.02 -6.40
CA LYS A 118 15.14 -11.57 -6.70
C LYS A 118 15.51 -10.25 -6.00
N LEU A 119 14.53 -9.54 -5.46
CA LEU A 119 14.71 -8.27 -4.78
C LEU A 119 14.94 -8.45 -3.27
N GLU A 120 14.63 -9.63 -2.70
CA GLU A 120 14.77 -9.93 -1.28
C GLU A 120 16.15 -9.55 -0.68
N PRO A 121 17.30 -9.84 -1.32
CA PRO A 121 18.61 -9.49 -0.77
C PRO A 121 18.91 -7.98 -0.70
N TYR A 122 18.16 -7.18 -1.45
CA TYR A 122 18.34 -5.72 -1.54
C TYR A 122 17.27 -4.95 -0.74
N TRP A 123 16.25 -5.66 -0.26
CA TRP A 123 15.13 -5.05 0.41
C TRP A 123 15.49 -4.63 1.84
N ARG A 124 14.92 -3.49 2.22
CA ARG A 124 14.90 -2.99 3.58
C ARG A 124 13.45 -2.65 3.88
N SER A 125 12.98 -3.09 5.03
CA SER A 125 11.64 -2.78 5.51
C SER A 125 11.39 -1.28 5.51
N THR A 126 10.20 -0.89 5.05
CA THR A 126 9.80 0.51 4.90
C THR A 126 9.55 1.13 6.28
N PRO A 127 10.21 2.24 6.67
CA PRO A 127 9.89 2.94 7.90
C PRO A 127 8.57 3.72 7.72
N PHE A 128 7.44 3.12 8.06
CA PHE A 128 6.13 3.74 7.82
C PHE A 128 5.94 4.98 8.72
N PRO A 129 5.54 6.15 8.17
CA PRO A 129 5.26 7.36 8.98
C PRO A 129 4.26 7.15 10.12
N LEU A 130 3.33 6.20 9.94
CA LEU A 130 2.49 5.57 10.97
C LEU A 130 3.19 5.30 12.32
N GLU A 131 4.47 4.98 12.33
CA GLU A 131 5.20 4.60 13.54
C GLU A 131 5.66 5.80 14.36
N HIS A 132 5.69 7.00 13.77
CA HIS A 132 6.37 8.17 14.34
C HIS A 132 5.44 9.30 14.79
N THR A 133 4.14 9.25 14.48
CA THR A 133 3.18 10.28 14.88
C THR A 133 2.46 9.92 16.19
N LEU A 134 2.74 10.69 17.25
CA LEU A 134 1.94 10.81 18.47
C LEU A 134 1.21 12.16 18.46
#